data_AF-A0A920MI56-F1
#
_entry.id   AF-A0A920MI56-F1
#
_cell.length_a   1.000
_cell.length_b   1.000
_cell.length_c   1.000
_cell.angle_alpha   90.00
_cell.angle_beta   90.00
_cell.angle_gamma   90.00
#
_symmetry.space_group_name_H-M   'P 1'
#
loop_
_entity.id
_entity.type
_entity.pdbx_description
1 polymer ?
#
loop_
_entity_poly.entity_id
_entity_poly.type
_entity_poly.pdbx_seq_one_letter_code
_entity_poly.pdbx_strand_id
1 'polypeptide(L)'
;MGPPAYIGFAAMGAMATDERMKTLQGLLGEGEELNYRNYCRPFGDNMGMVCGESSGFAILMSDRLAMETGQILEEVFLMKI
;
A
#
# COMPACT_ATOMS: atom_id res chain seq x y z
N MET A 1 -0.26 -1.62 12.66
CA MET A 1 -0.14 -3.08 12.71
C MET A 1 0.77 -3.47 13.87
N GLY A 2 0.23 -4.12 14.90
CA GLY A 2 1.04 -4.54 16.06
C GLY A 2 1.93 -5.77 15.78
N PRO A 3 2.87 -6.08 16.69
CA PRO A 3 3.83 -7.18 16.53
C PRO A 3 3.21 -8.57 16.24
N PRO A 4 2.10 -9.00 16.87
CA PRO A 4 1.52 -10.31 16.60
C PRO A 4 1.00 -10.47 15.17
N ALA A 5 0.41 -9.41 14.61
CA ALA A 5 -0.09 -9.41 13.25
C ALA A 5 1.06 -9.49 12.24
N TYR A 6 2.14 -8.72 12.46
CA TYR A 6 3.33 -8.80 11.63
C TYR A 6 3.93 -10.21 11.59
N ILE A 7 4.08 -10.85 12.75
CA ILE A 7 4.63 -12.21 12.85
C ILE A 7 3.73 -13.22 12.11
N GLY A 8 2.40 -13.08 12.24
CA GLY A 8 1.45 -13.92 11.51
C GLY A 8 1.62 -13.82 9.99
N PHE A 9 1.67 -12.60 9.44
CA PHE A 9 1.88 -12.40 8.00
C PHE A 9 3.28 -12.84 7.53
N ALA A 10 4.31 -12.64 8.36
CA ALA A 10 5.65 -13.12 8.06
C ALA A 10 5.72 -14.65 8.01
N ALA A 11 5.07 -15.35 8.95
CA ALA A 11 5.00 -16.81 8.97
C ALA A 11 4.27 -17.40 7.76
N MET A 12 3.30 -16.68 7.20
CA MET A 12 2.60 -17.06 5.96
C MET A 12 3.40 -16.73 4.69
N GLY A 13 4.59 -16.12 4.81
CA GLY A 13 5.39 -15.69 3.65
C GLY A 13 4.81 -14.49 2.90
N ALA A 14 3.87 -13.75 3.50
CA ALA A 14 3.23 -12.60 2.86
C ALA A 14 4.11 -11.35 2.91
N MET A 15 4.98 -11.23 3.91
CA MET A 15 5.81 -10.03 4.15
C MET A 15 7.11 -10.04 3.35
N ALA A 16 7.53 -8.86 2.89
CA ALA A 16 8.87 -8.59 2.38
C ALA A 16 9.86 -8.44 3.54
N THR A 17 10.45 -9.56 3.99
CA THR A 17 11.47 -9.58 5.05
C THR A 17 12.86 -9.26 4.48
N ASP A 18 13.79 -8.82 5.33
CA ASP A 18 15.16 -8.47 4.94
C ASP A 18 15.89 -9.60 4.22
N GLU A 19 15.74 -10.85 4.67
CA GLU A 19 16.34 -12.02 4.03
C GLU A 19 15.85 -12.21 2.59
N ARG A 20 14.54 -12.04 2.37
CA ARG A 20 13.92 -12.16 1.05
C ARG A 20 14.31 -11.01 0.14
N MET A 21 14.33 -9.79 0.67
CA MET A 21 14.74 -8.60 -0.09
C MET A 21 16.22 -8.64 -0.46
N LYS A 22 17.09 -9.14 0.43
CA LYS A 22 18.52 -9.33 0.13
C LYS A 22 18.72 -10.32 -1.00
N THR A 23 17.96 -11.42 -0.97
CA THR A 23 17.98 -12.44 -2.03
C THR A 23 17.54 -11.84 -3.36
N LEU A 24 16.44 -11.09 -3.37
CA LEU A 24 15.92 -10.44 -4.56
C LEU A 24 16.91 -9.42 -5.15
N GLN A 25 17.49 -8.55 -4.32
CA GLN A 25 18.49 -7.57 -4.77
C GLN A 25 19.72 -8.26 -5.38
N GLY A 26 20.17 -9.37 -4.80
CA GLY A 26 21.26 -10.17 -5.34
C GLY A 26 20.93 -10.76 -6.71
N LEU A 27 19.71 -11.25 -6.92
CA LEU A 27 19.24 -11.76 -8.21
C LEU A 27 19.14 -10.65 -9.28
N LEU A 28 18.79 -9.43 -8.86
CA LEU A 28 18.63 -8.27 -9.74
C LEU A 28 19.93 -7.46 -9.94
N GLY A 29 21.00 -7.79 -9.21
CA GLY A 29 22.29 -7.06 -9.30
C GLY A 29 22.25 -5.65 -8.73
N GLU A 30 21.38 -5.38 -7.75
CA GLU A 30 21.13 -4.03 -7.20
C GLU A 30 22.12 -3.61 -6.08
N GLY A 31 23.17 -4.40 -5.85
CA GLY A 31 24.17 -4.19 -4.81
C GLY A 31 23.92 -5.01 -3.54
N GLU A 32 24.91 -4.99 -2.62
CA GLU A 32 24.88 -5.81 -1.40
C GLU A 32 24.16 -5.17 -0.21
N GLU A 33 24.11 -3.84 -0.18
CA GLU A 33 23.43 -3.07 0.86
C GLU A 33 21.91 -3.10 0.66
N LEU A 34 21.16 -3.32 1.74
CA LEU A 34 19.70 -3.35 1.70
C LEU A 34 19.13 -1.95 1.49
N ASN A 35 18.40 -1.75 0.39
CA ASN A 35 17.71 -0.50 0.13
C ASN A 35 16.26 -0.54 0.65
N TYR A 36 16.07 -0.12 1.90
CA TYR A 36 14.77 -0.09 2.57
C TYR A 36 13.69 0.75 1.86
N ARG A 37 14.07 1.74 1.03
CA ARG A 37 13.11 2.54 0.27
C ARG A 37 12.44 1.75 -0.86
N ASN A 38 13.12 0.71 -1.33
CA ASN A 38 12.65 -0.10 -2.45
C ASN A 38 12.01 -1.42 -1.97
N TYR A 39 11.48 -1.50 -0.76
CA TYR A 39 10.80 -2.71 -0.30
C TYR A 39 9.40 -2.85 -0.91
N CYS A 40 8.71 -1.73 -1.16
CA CYS A 40 7.40 -1.71 -1.80
C CYS A 40 7.59 -1.51 -3.31
N ARG A 41 7.47 -2.60 -4.09
CA ARG A 41 7.65 -2.61 -5.56
C ARG A 41 6.36 -3.07 -6.26
N PRO A 42 5.30 -2.25 -6.28
CA PRO A 42 4.04 -2.64 -6.91
C PRO A 42 4.28 -2.94 -8.40
N PHE A 43 3.79 -4.10 -8.86
CA PHE A 43 3.90 -4.59 -10.24
C PHE A 43 5.32 -4.85 -10.77
N GLY A 44 6.37 -4.61 -9.99
CA GLY A 44 7.75 -4.99 -10.32
C GLY A 44 8.17 -6.31 -9.66
N ASP A 45 9.43 -6.69 -9.86
CA ASP A 45 10.04 -7.82 -9.14
C ASP A 45 10.00 -7.54 -7.64
N ASN A 46 9.23 -8.33 -6.91
CA ASN A 46 8.98 -8.15 -5.48
C ASN A 46 8.96 -9.50 -4.76
N MET A 47 9.10 -9.46 -3.44
CA MET A 47 9.07 -10.64 -2.57
C MET A 47 8.15 -10.41 -1.37
N GLY A 48 6.97 -9.83 -1.60
CA GLY A 48 5.93 -9.67 -0.58
C GLY A 48 5.46 -8.23 -0.38
N MET A 49 4.55 -8.06 0.58
CA MET A 49 3.99 -6.76 0.97
C MET A 49 4.84 -6.08 2.06
N VAL A 50 4.69 -4.76 2.17
CA VAL A 50 5.31 -3.94 3.21
C VAL A 50 4.23 -3.46 4.18
N CYS A 51 4.51 -3.51 5.48
CA CYS A 51 3.63 -2.94 6.49
C CYS A 51 3.56 -1.42 6.33
N GLY A 52 2.35 -0.90 6.14
CA GLY A 52 2.04 0.52 6.29
C GLY A 52 0.96 0.71 7.35
N GLU A 53 1.03 1.82 8.07
CA GLU A 53 -0.05 2.26 8.96
C GLU A 53 -0.60 3.57 8.41
N SER A 54 -1.90 3.62 8.19
CA SER A 54 -2.60 4.82 7.72
C SER A 54 -4.06 4.76 8.13
N SER A 55 -4.66 5.94 8.32
CA SER A 55 -6.10 6.11 8.45
C SER A 55 -6.55 7.16 7.43
N GLY A 56 -7.56 6.82 6.65
CA GLY A 56 -8.17 7.71 5.67
C GLY A 56 -9.68 7.71 5.84
N PHE A 57 -10.30 8.86 5.62
CA PHE A 57 -11.75 9.00 5.59
C PHE A 57 -12.17 9.74 4.32
N ALA A 58 -13.35 9.39 3.80
CA ALA A 58 -13.97 10.06 2.67
C ALA A 58 -15.35 10.56 3.10
N ILE A 59 -15.71 11.79 2.71
CA ILE A 59 -17.03 12.36 2.97
C ILE A 59 -17.82 12.26 1.67
N LEU A 60 -18.95 11.56 1.72
CA LEU A 60 -19.84 11.40 0.57
C LEU A 60 -21.04 12.33 0.72
N MET A 61 -21.35 13.07 -0.35
CA MET A 61 -22.47 13.99 -0.45
C MET A 61 -23.16 13.77 -1.79
N SER A 62 -24.49 13.99 -1.87
CA SER A 62 -25.17 13.97 -3.16
C SER A 62 -24.72 15.15 -4.02
N ASP A 63 -24.69 14.95 -5.33
CA ASP A 63 -24.35 15.97 -6.33
C ASP A 63 -25.18 17.24 -6.17
N ARG A 64 -26.49 17.09 -5.97
CA ARG A 64 -27.42 18.22 -5.77
C ARG A 64 -27.09 19.00 -4.51
N LEU A 65 -26.81 18.32 -3.40
CA LEU A 65 -26.47 19.00 -2.14
C LEU A 65 -25.09 19.67 -2.23
N ALA A 66 -24.14 19.07 -2.92
CA ALA A 66 -22.82 19.65 -3.16
C ALA A 66 -22.92 20.93 -3.99
N MET A 67 -23.76 20.94 -5.03
CA MET A 67 -24.04 22.14 -5.84
C MET A 67 -24.74 23.23 -5.04
N GLU A 68 -25.73 22.89 -4.21
CA GLU A 68 -26.47 23.86 -3.38
C GLU A 68 -25.58 24.48 -2.27
N THR A 69 -24.61 23.71 -1.76
CA THR A 69 -23.69 24.16 -0.70
C THR A 69 -22.36 24.74 -1.22
N GLY A 70 -22.14 24.72 -2.54
CA GLY A 70 -20.92 25.23 -3.19
C GLY A 70 -19.66 24.41 -2.87
N GLN A 71 -19.81 23.13 -2.51
CA GLN A 71 -18.71 22.22 -2.19
C GLN A 71 -17.96 21.79 -3.45
N ILE A 72 -16.64 21.58 -3.32
CA ILE A 72 -15.80 21.02 -4.37
C ILE A 72 -16.06 19.51 -4.52
N LEU A 73 -16.29 19.06 -5.76
CA LEU A 73 -16.44 17.65 -6.11
C LEU A 73 -15.08 17.11 -6.53
N GLU A 74 -14.35 16.50 -5.60
CA GLU A 74 -13.02 15.93 -5.88
C GLU A 74 -13.11 14.65 -6.73
N GLU A 75 -14.17 13.85 -6.58
CA GLU A 75 -14.41 12.62 -7.33
C GLU A 75 -15.91 12.45 -7.64
N VAL A 76 -16.28 12.30 -8.92
CA VAL A 76 -17.68 12.12 -9.36
C VAL A 76 -17.93 10.65 -9.69
N PHE A 77 -18.55 9.91 -8.77
CA PHE A 77 -19.01 8.55 -9.02
C PHE A 77 -20.47 8.56 -9.51
N LEU A 78 -20.67 8.41 -10.83
CA LEU A 78 -22.00 8.26 -11.42
C LEU A 78 -22.55 6.86 -11.12
N MET A 79 -23.22 6.72 -9.97
CA MET A 79 -23.96 5.51 -9.63
C MET A 79 -25.29 5.50 -10.39
N LYS A 80 -25.29 4.92 -11.58
CA LYS A 80 -26.49 4.68 -12.38
C LYS A 80 -27.14 3.38 -11.88
N ILE A 81 -28.25 3.51 -11.15
CA ILE A 81 -29.21 2.44 -10.89
C ILE A 81 -29.85 1.96 -12.19
#